data_AF-A0AAD4M8S0-F1
#
_entry.id   AF-A0AAD4M8S0-F1
#
_cell.length_a   1.000
_cell.length_b   1.000
_cell.length_c   1.000
_cell.angle_alpha   90.00
_cell.angle_beta   90.00
_cell.angle_gamma   90.00
#
_symmetry.space_group_name_H-M   'P 1'
#
loop_
_entity.id
_entity.type
_entity.pdbx_description
1 polymer ?
#
loop_
_entity_poly.entity_id
_entity_poly.type
_entity_poly.pdbx_seq_one_letter_code
_entity_poly.pdbx_strand_id
1 'polypeptide(L)'
;MSFKSLVTFLALTTTASAALIRRVTCPDGNVVTNGACCALFPVLTDIQANLFKGGICGEDAHSALRIAFHDAIGFSLTKNVGGGADGSIVVFGDTELAFHANGGIDDIVANQKPFIAAHNLSAGDFIQFASAVGVSNCIGAPRLDFFLGRPPPLAPAADLTVPEPFDSVTSILARFKDAGFEPIEAVALLSSHSIAAADQVDPTIPGTPFDSTPGTFDTQFFIETLLKGTAFPGTGRNPGEVMSPLQGEMRLLSDFSLARDSRTACFWQAAVGNEDAVKFAFKFEMAKLSVLGQDTSKLIDCSDVIPVPKPFTGTAHLPAGASLSDVEVSCNLFPFPTLTADPGPATSVAPV
;
A
#
# COMPACT_ATOMS: atom_id res chain seq x y z
N MET A 1 19.28 4.64 -70.56
CA MET A 1 19.79 5.41 -69.41
C MET A 1 19.26 4.74 -68.16
N SER A 2 20.12 4.09 -67.37
CA SER A 2 19.75 3.32 -66.18
C SER A 2 20.24 4.07 -64.94
N PHE A 3 19.31 4.51 -64.09
CA PHE A 3 19.63 5.19 -62.83
C PHE A 3 19.78 4.11 -61.74
N LYS A 4 21.01 3.93 -61.25
CA LYS A 4 21.29 3.11 -60.06
C LYS A 4 21.11 4.00 -58.82
N SER A 5 20.05 3.78 -58.05
CA SER A 5 19.90 4.38 -56.72
C SER A 5 20.77 3.65 -55.71
N LEU A 6 21.73 4.37 -55.12
CA LEU A 6 22.60 3.90 -54.05
C LEU A 6 21.90 4.18 -52.71
N VAL A 7 21.39 3.14 -52.04
CA VAL A 7 20.84 3.28 -50.68
C VAL A 7 22.01 3.27 -49.69
N THR A 8 22.21 4.38 -49.00
CA THR A 8 23.22 4.53 -47.94
C THR A 8 22.60 4.10 -46.61
N PHE A 9 23.10 3.02 -46.01
CA PHE A 9 22.75 2.64 -44.65
C PHE A 9 23.49 3.56 -43.66
N LEU A 10 22.76 4.44 -42.98
CA LEU A 10 23.27 5.18 -41.84
C LEU A 10 23.21 4.25 -40.61
N ALA A 11 24.36 3.80 -40.11
CA ALA A 11 24.43 3.12 -38.83
C ALA A 11 24.26 4.17 -37.70
N LEU A 12 23.12 4.14 -37.01
CA LEU A 12 22.95 4.89 -35.76
C LEU A 12 23.80 4.21 -34.67
N THR A 13 24.91 4.82 -34.30
CA THR A 13 25.65 4.47 -33.09
C THR A 13 24.95 5.09 -31.89
N THR A 14 24.19 4.29 -31.13
CA THR A 14 23.69 4.71 -29.83
C THR A 14 24.87 4.77 -28.85
N THR A 15 25.29 5.98 -28.48
CA THR A 15 26.22 6.17 -27.36
C THR A 15 25.44 5.97 -26.07
N ALA A 16 25.50 4.76 -25.50
CA ALA A 16 25.05 4.53 -24.14
C ALA A 16 26.00 5.27 -23.20
N SER A 17 25.59 6.45 -22.71
CA SER A 17 26.24 7.06 -21.54
C SER A 17 25.91 6.20 -20.33
N ALA A 18 26.78 5.26 -20.00
CA ALA A 18 26.79 4.64 -18.68
C ALA A 18 27.19 5.74 -17.68
N ALA A 19 26.20 6.45 -17.13
CA ALA A 19 26.44 7.32 -16.00
C ALA A 19 27.10 6.48 -14.90
N LEU A 20 28.29 6.89 -14.45
CA LEU A 20 28.94 6.29 -13.29
C LEU A 20 28.03 6.50 -12.08
N ILE A 21 27.24 5.48 -11.73
CA ILE A 21 26.46 5.49 -10.49
C ILE A 21 27.48 5.46 -9.36
N ARG A 22 27.59 6.58 -8.64
CA ARG A 22 28.45 6.70 -7.46
C ARG A 22 28.00 5.63 -6.46
N ARG A 23 28.94 4.81 -6.00
CA ARG A 23 28.72 3.81 -4.94
C ARG A 23 29.50 4.22 -3.71
N VAL A 24 28.85 4.14 -2.55
CA VAL A 24 29.44 4.39 -1.23
C VAL A 24 29.29 3.10 -0.43
N THR A 25 30.40 2.61 0.10
CA THR A 25 30.38 1.48 1.05
C THR A 25 30.19 2.04 2.46
N CYS A 26 29.11 1.62 3.11
CA CYS A 26 28.78 1.96 4.48
C CYS A 26 29.71 1.25 5.49
N PRO A 27 29.77 1.71 6.76
CA PRO A 27 30.65 1.11 7.77
C PRO A 27 30.42 -0.39 8.03
N ASP A 28 29.20 -0.88 7.77
CA ASP A 28 28.78 -2.28 7.90
C ASP A 28 29.04 -3.12 6.64
N GLY A 29 29.60 -2.52 5.58
CA GLY A 29 29.90 -3.17 4.31
C GLY A 29 28.77 -3.11 3.27
N ASN A 30 27.58 -2.62 3.62
CA ASN A 30 26.51 -2.40 2.65
C ASN A 30 26.90 -1.32 1.64
N VAL A 31 26.31 -1.36 0.43
CA VAL A 31 26.62 -0.41 -0.65
C VAL A 31 25.37 0.36 -1.03
N VAL A 32 25.49 1.69 -1.01
CA VAL A 32 24.43 2.65 -1.35
C VAL A 32 24.90 3.63 -2.41
N THR A 33 23.95 4.30 -3.05
CA THR A 33 24.19 5.34 -4.05
C THR A 33 24.53 6.69 -3.42
N ASN A 34 24.03 6.95 -2.20
CA ASN A 34 24.33 8.14 -1.41
C ASN A 34 24.74 7.78 0.02
N GLY A 35 25.89 8.31 0.49
CA GLY A 35 26.43 8.01 1.81
C GLY A 35 25.53 8.43 2.99
N ALA A 36 24.59 9.36 2.79
CA ALA A 36 23.59 9.72 3.80
C ALA A 36 22.69 8.51 4.17
N CYS A 37 22.43 7.62 3.21
CA CYS A 37 21.59 6.44 3.41
C CYS A 37 22.23 5.40 4.34
N CYS A 38 23.55 5.46 4.58
CA CYS A 38 24.22 4.54 5.51
C CYS A 38 23.68 4.63 6.94
N ALA A 39 23.14 5.79 7.34
CA ALA A 39 22.52 5.96 8.65
C ALA A 39 21.26 5.10 8.85
N LEU A 40 20.66 4.59 7.77
CA LEU A 40 19.42 3.83 7.82
C LEU A 40 19.60 2.34 8.09
N PHE A 41 20.80 1.76 7.89
CA PHE A 41 21.02 0.34 8.18
C PHE A 41 20.91 -0.02 9.67
N PRO A 42 21.42 0.80 10.62
CA PRO A 42 21.12 0.61 12.03
C PRO A 42 19.62 0.69 12.35
N VAL A 43 18.89 1.63 11.73
CA VAL A 43 17.44 1.77 11.88
C VAL A 43 16.73 0.52 11.36
N LEU A 44 17.08 0.07 10.15
CA LEU A 44 16.56 -1.15 9.52
C LEU A 44 16.75 -2.36 10.43
N THR A 45 17.95 -2.53 10.97
CA THR A 45 18.28 -3.67 11.85
C THR A 45 17.42 -3.64 13.11
N ASP A 46 17.26 -2.47 13.71
CA ASP A 46 16.49 -2.29 14.94
C ASP A 46 14.99 -2.54 14.70
N ILE A 47 14.39 -1.88 13.70
CA ILE A 47 12.96 -2.04 13.44
C ILE A 47 12.62 -3.45 12.95
N GLN A 48 13.50 -4.11 12.18
CA GLN A 48 13.27 -5.52 11.80
C GLN A 48 13.26 -6.44 13.02
N ALA A 49 14.17 -6.24 13.97
CA ALA A 49 14.26 -7.07 15.17
C ALA A 49 13.12 -6.79 16.16
N ASN A 50 12.83 -5.51 16.42
CA ASN A 50 12.06 -5.08 17.58
C ASN A 50 10.67 -4.55 17.25
N LEU A 51 10.48 -3.88 16.10
CA LEU A 51 9.15 -3.45 15.65
C LEU A 51 8.44 -4.57 14.89
N PHE A 52 9.11 -5.16 13.89
CA PHE A 52 8.57 -6.23 13.05
C PHE A 52 8.93 -7.63 13.56
N LYS A 53 9.37 -7.77 14.82
CA LYS A 53 9.50 -9.05 15.54
C LYS A 53 10.29 -10.13 14.77
N GLY A 54 11.37 -9.72 14.10
CA GLY A 54 12.17 -10.59 13.23
C GLY A 54 11.79 -10.55 11.75
N GLY A 55 11.24 -9.43 11.27
CA GLY A 55 10.87 -9.24 9.86
C GLY A 55 9.60 -9.98 9.45
N ILE A 56 8.59 -9.99 10.33
CA ILE A 56 7.28 -10.58 10.08
C ILE A 56 6.39 -9.58 9.33
N CYS A 57 5.70 -10.06 8.28
CA CYS A 57 4.54 -9.36 7.73
C CYS A 57 3.31 -9.75 8.58
N GLY A 58 3.02 -8.91 9.57
CA GLY A 58 1.89 -9.07 10.49
C GLY A 58 1.47 -7.69 10.99
N GLU A 59 0.78 -7.63 12.12
CA GLU A 59 0.11 -6.41 12.58
C GLU A 59 0.95 -5.12 12.49
N ASP A 60 2.16 -5.11 13.06
CA ASP A 60 3.02 -3.91 13.04
C ASP A 60 3.42 -3.49 11.60
N ALA A 61 3.60 -4.45 10.68
CA ALA A 61 3.90 -4.17 9.28
C ALA A 61 2.68 -3.64 8.52
N HIS A 62 1.49 -4.20 8.77
CA HIS A 62 0.22 -3.75 8.19
C HIS A 62 -0.10 -2.34 8.66
N SER A 63 0.01 -2.11 9.97
CA SER A 63 -0.19 -0.81 10.60
C SER A 63 0.85 0.22 10.16
N ALA A 64 2.11 -0.17 9.93
CA ALA A 64 3.13 0.72 9.36
C ALA A 64 2.81 1.17 7.92
N LEU A 65 2.20 0.30 7.11
CA LEU A 65 1.68 0.67 5.79
C LEU A 65 0.47 1.60 5.91
N ARG A 66 -0.47 1.29 6.80
CA ARG A 66 -1.67 2.10 7.02
C ARG A 66 -1.31 3.53 7.45
N ILE A 67 -0.48 3.71 8.46
CA ILE A 67 -0.10 5.05 8.93
C ILE A 67 0.58 5.90 7.85
N ALA A 68 1.31 5.29 6.90
CA ALA A 68 1.90 6.02 5.78
C ALA A 68 0.85 6.67 4.87
N PHE A 69 -0.31 6.03 4.68
CA PHE A 69 -1.45 6.65 4.00
C PHE A 69 -2.11 7.73 4.85
N HIS A 70 -2.38 7.46 6.12
CA HIS A 70 -3.08 8.39 7.01
C HIS A 70 -2.29 9.70 7.22
N ASP A 71 -0.96 9.63 7.32
CA ASP A 71 -0.08 10.81 7.32
C ASP A 71 -0.15 11.53 5.97
N ALA A 72 0.13 10.82 4.88
CA ALA A 72 0.32 11.43 3.57
C ALA A 72 -0.95 12.05 2.95
N ILE A 73 -2.12 11.45 3.15
CA ILE A 73 -3.37 11.87 2.49
C ILE A 73 -3.96 13.16 3.10
N GLY A 74 -3.44 13.61 4.25
CA GLY A 74 -3.65 14.93 4.84
C GLY A 74 -3.06 16.08 4.00
N PHE A 75 -3.29 16.07 2.69
CA PHE A 75 -2.71 16.98 1.70
C PHE A 75 -3.77 17.36 0.67
N SER A 76 -3.79 18.59 0.17
CA SER A 76 -4.68 19.00 -0.92
C SER A 76 -3.92 19.85 -1.93
N LEU A 77 -4.17 19.60 -3.22
CA LEU A 77 -3.65 20.40 -4.32
C LEU A 77 -4.26 21.81 -4.36
N THR A 78 -5.43 22.00 -3.73
CA THR A 78 -6.23 23.22 -3.88
C THR A 78 -6.49 23.97 -2.57
N LYS A 79 -6.26 23.32 -1.43
CA LYS A 79 -6.56 23.84 -0.09
C LYS A 79 -5.38 23.64 0.85
N ASN A 80 -5.31 24.46 1.88
CA ASN A 80 -4.36 24.23 2.98
C ASN A 80 -5.01 23.35 4.05
N VAL A 81 -4.87 22.03 3.91
CA VAL A 81 -5.47 21.02 4.82
C VAL A 81 -4.43 20.17 5.55
N GLY A 82 -3.13 20.42 5.34
CA GLY A 82 -2.04 19.66 5.93
C GLY A 82 -0.85 19.54 4.98
N GLY A 83 0.28 19.06 5.50
CA GLY A 83 1.56 19.01 4.79
C GLY A 83 1.82 17.72 4.02
N GLY A 84 0.88 16.77 4.02
CA GLY A 84 1.06 15.48 3.38
C GLY A 84 2.00 14.57 4.15
N ALA A 85 2.94 13.91 3.45
CA ALA A 85 3.85 12.94 4.05
C ALA A 85 4.93 13.65 4.88
N ASP A 86 4.57 14.20 6.03
CA ASP A 86 5.41 15.06 6.87
C ASP A 86 5.56 14.56 8.32
N GLY A 87 4.84 13.51 8.71
CA GLY A 87 4.83 12.96 10.06
C GLY A 87 4.00 13.76 11.07
N SER A 88 3.10 14.61 10.59
CA SER A 88 2.18 15.40 11.41
C SER A 88 1.33 14.51 12.32
N ILE A 89 0.91 13.33 11.85
CA ILE A 89 0.12 12.38 12.65
C ILE A 89 0.85 11.87 13.91
N VAL A 90 2.19 11.86 13.91
CA VAL A 90 3.01 11.51 15.09
C VAL A 90 3.27 12.73 15.97
N VAL A 91 3.64 13.87 15.35
CA VAL A 91 4.05 15.09 16.06
C VAL A 91 2.87 15.80 16.71
N PHE A 92 1.74 15.86 16.00
CA PHE A 92 0.48 16.44 16.44
C PHE A 92 -0.57 15.37 16.77
N GLY A 93 -0.11 14.19 17.22
CA GLY A 93 -0.97 13.04 17.50
C GLY A 93 -2.12 13.32 18.47
N ASP A 94 -1.97 14.23 19.43
CA ASP A 94 -3.05 14.63 20.35
C ASP A 94 -4.27 15.23 19.60
N THR A 95 -4.06 15.79 18.41
CA THR A 95 -5.12 16.32 17.54
C THR A 95 -5.54 15.29 16.50
N GLU A 96 -4.60 14.77 15.72
CA GLU A 96 -4.94 13.95 14.55
C GLU A 96 -5.46 12.56 14.92
N LEU A 97 -4.98 11.96 16.00
CA LEU A 97 -5.47 10.64 16.45
C LEU A 97 -6.86 10.71 17.10
N ALA A 98 -7.37 11.92 17.37
CA ALA A 98 -8.75 12.11 17.83
C ALA A 98 -9.77 12.12 16.68
N PHE A 99 -9.31 12.19 15.42
CA PHE A 99 -10.19 12.13 14.26
C PHE A 99 -10.74 10.72 14.09
N HIS A 100 -12.04 10.61 13.78
CA HIS A 100 -12.71 9.30 13.66
C HIS A 100 -12.04 8.40 12.62
N ALA A 101 -11.67 8.97 11.46
CA ALA A 101 -11.00 8.24 10.39
C ALA A 101 -9.62 7.69 10.80
N ASN A 102 -8.96 8.23 11.84
CA ASN A 102 -7.67 7.76 12.36
C ASN A 102 -7.80 6.73 13.49
N GLY A 103 -8.99 6.20 13.76
CA GLY A 103 -9.19 5.17 14.79
C GLY A 103 -8.25 3.97 14.62
N GLY A 104 -7.55 3.60 15.68
CA GLY A 104 -6.59 2.48 15.71
C GLY A 104 -5.20 2.80 15.14
N ILE A 105 -4.89 4.06 14.81
CA ILE A 105 -3.53 4.47 14.41
C ILE A 105 -2.65 4.79 15.63
N ASP A 106 -3.26 5.03 16.79
CA ASP A 106 -2.59 5.42 18.03
C ASP A 106 -1.58 4.38 18.53
N ASP A 107 -1.90 3.09 18.40
CA ASP A 107 -1.01 2.00 18.79
C ASP A 107 0.29 2.00 17.95
N ILE A 108 0.20 2.12 16.63
CA ILE A 108 1.39 2.16 15.78
C ILE A 108 2.18 3.46 15.96
N VAL A 109 1.52 4.59 16.20
CA VAL A 109 2.21 5.84 16.59
C VAL A 109 3.00 5.63 17.90
N ALA A 110 2.38 5.02 18.91
CA ALA A 110 3.04 4.72 20.17
C ALA A 110 4.23 3.76 20.00
N ASN A 111 4.09 2.74 19.14
CA ASN A 111 5.15 1.77 18.85
C ASN A 111 6.31 2.39 18.05
N GLN A 112 6.06 3.35 17.16
CA GLN A 112 7.11 3.98 16.35
C GLN A 112 7.87 5.10 17.09
N LYS A 113 7.21 5.83 18.01
CA LYS A 113 7.81 6.97 18.75
C LYS A 113 9.18 6.68 19.40
N PRO A 114 9.39 5.54 20.10
CA PRO A 114 10.69 5.21 20.69
C PRO A 114 11.81 5.11 19.65
N PHE A 115 11.54 4.55 18.47
CA PHE A 115 12.52 4.40 17.40
C PHE A 115 12.83 5.74 16.73
N ILE A 116 11.82 6.59 16.53
CA ILE A 116 12.00 7.97 16.04
C ILE A 116 12.98 8.73 16.96
N ALA A 117 12.75 8.64 18.27
CA ALA A 117 13.60 9.29 19.27
C ALA A 117 15.02 8.69 19.32
N ALA A 118 15.16 7.37 19.16
CA ALA A 118 16.45 6.68 19.23
C ALA A 118 17.34 6.94 18.00
N HIS A 119 16.75 7.07 16.81
CA HIS A 119 17.49 7.15 15.54
C HIS A 119 17.57 8.56 14.95
N ASN A 120 16.96 9.56 15.60
CA ASN A 120 17.00 10.97 15.19
C ASN A 120 16.60 11.19 13.71
N LEU A 121 15.63 10.40 13.23
CA LEU A 121 14.92 10.64 11.97
C LEU A 121 13.76 11.60 12.22
N SER A 122 13.35 12.35 11.19
CA SER A 122 12.06 13.05 11.27
C SER A 122 10.93 12.03 11.33
N ALA A 123 9.79 12.42 11.91
CA ALA A 123 8.63 11.53 11.98
C ALA A 123 8.17 11.08 10.59
N GLY A 124 8.12 12.00 9.61
CA GLY A 124 7.75 11.68 8.23
C GLY A 124 8.73 10.71 7.57
N ASP A 125 10.04 10.88 7.78
CA ASP A 125 11.03 9.92 7.25
C ASP A 125 10.87 8.55 7.89
N PHE A 126 10.65 8.50 9.20
CA PHE A 126 10.49 7.23 9.90
C PHE A 126 9.22 6.48 9.47
N ILE A 127 8.07 7.16 9.37
CA ILE A 127 6.80 6.55 8.92
C ILE A 127 6.98 5.88 7.55
N GLN A 128 7.51 6.63 6.59
CA GLN A 128 7.67 6.14 5.21
C GLN A 128 8.74 5.04 5.12
N PHE A 129 9.80 5.13 5.94
CA PHE A 129 10.82 4.09 6.04
C PHE A 129 10.25 2.79 6.64
N ALA A 130 9.54 2.89 7.76
CA ALA A 130 8.91 1.75 8.42
C ALA A 130 7.86 1.10 7.50
N SER A 131 7.07 1.88 6.78
CA SER A 131 6.15 1.36 5.75
C SER A 131 6.89 0.59 4.67
N ALA A 132 7.95 1.14 4.08
CA ALA A 132 8.69 0.48 3.01
C ALA A 132 9.37 -0.83 3.48
N VAL A 133 9.91 -0.83 4.70
CA VAL A 133 10.50 -2.02 5.33
C VAL A 133 9.43 -3.06 5.70
N GLY A 134 8.33 -2.65 6.32
CA GLY A 134 7.22 -3.53 6.69
C GLY A 134 6.63 -4.24 5.48
N VAL A 135 6.35 -3.50 4.39
CA VAL A 135 5.91 -4.07 3.12
C VAL A 135 6.94 -5.05 2.56
N SER A 136 8.23 -4.80 2.73
CA SER A 136 9.27 -5.71 2.23
C SER A 136 9.31 -7.07 2.93
N ASN A 137 8.68 -7.19 4.10
CA ASN A 137 8.56 -8.45 4.81
C ASN A 137 7.46 -9.35 4.22
N CYS A 138 6.51 -8.78 3.48
CA CYS A 138 5.37 -9.49 2.91
C CYS A 138 5.78 -10.23 1.63
N ILE A 139 5.39 -11.50 1.53
CA ILE A 139 5.67 -12.30 0.33
C ILE A 139 4.92 -11.69 -0.84
N GLY A 140 5.56 -11.58 -2.00
CA GLY A 140 4.94 -11.01 -3.20
C GLY A 140 4.95 -9.49 -3.28
N ALA A 141 5.30 -8.77 -2.20
CA ALA A 141 5.27 -7.32 -2.25
C ALA A 141 6.33 -6.73 -3.20
N PRO A 142 6.10 -5.55 -3.78
CA PRO A 142 7.17 -4.82 -4.45
C PRO A 142 8.15 -4.22 -3.43
N ARG A 143 9.40 -4.04 -3.85
CA ARG A 143 10.35 -3.21 -3.10
C ARG A 143 9.98 -1.75 -3.30
N LEU A 144 9.34 -1.14 -2.29
CA LEU A 144 8.95 0.27 -2.31
C LEU A 144 10.18 1.18 -2.37
N ASP A 145 9.99 2.35 -2.98
CA ASP A 145 11.01 3.40 -3.00
C ASP A 145 10.99 4.16 -1.67
N PHE A 146 12.15 4.63 -1.23
CA PHE A 146 12.28 5.42 -0.01
C PHE A 146 13.17 6.64 -0.25
N PHE A 147 12.63 7.81 0.07
CA PHE A 147 13.31 9.09 -0.04
C PHE A 147 13.52 9.67 1.36
N LEU A 148 14.75 10.02 1.72
CA LEU A 148 15.14 10.59 3.02
C LEU A 148 15.19 12.12 2.95
N GLY A 149 14.75 12.81 4.01
CA GLY A 149 14.97 14.24 4.19
C GLY A 149 13.72 15.08 4.41
N ARG A 150 12.60 14.48 4.85
CA ARG A 150 11.37 15.22 5.15
C ARG A 150 11.60 16.19 6.32
N PRO A 151 11.24 17.47 6.18
CA PRO A 151 11.30 18.42 7.28
C PRO A 151 10.26 18.07 8.36
N PRO A 152 10.43 18.55 9.60
CA PRO A 152 9.38 18.46 10.61
C PRO A 152 8.08 19.13 10.15
N PRO A 153 6.92 18.59 10.52
CA PRO A 153 5.62 19.13 10.15
C PRO A 153 5.38 20.49 10.83
N LEU A 154 4.68 21.40 10.14
CA LEU A 154 4.45 22.77 10.64
C LEU A 154 3.13 22.93 11.40
N ALA A 155 2.15 22.05 11.14
CA ALA A 155 0.82 22.07 11.73
C ALA A 155 0.21 20.66 11.59
N PRO A 156 -0.83 20.32 12.38
CA PRO A 156 -1.61 19.11 12.13
C PRO A 156 -2.33 19.18 10.79
N ALA A 157 -2.60 18.01 10.21
CA ALA A 157 -3.60 17.89 9.16
C ALA A 157 -4.99 18.28 9.69
N ALA A 158 -5.83 18.80 8.79
CA ALA A 158 -7.24 19.03 9.05
C ALA A 158 -8.00 17.69 9.02
N ASP A 159 -9.04 17.60 9.85
CA ASP A 159 -9.97 16.47 9.84
C ASP A 159 -10.68 16.33 8.48
N LEU A 160 -11.32 15.18 8.25
CA LEU A 160 -12.09 14.82 7.05
C LEU A 160 -11.23 14.75 5.77
N THR A 161 -9.92 14.57 5.94
CA THR A 161 -8.96 14.37 4.84
C THR A 161 -8.73 12.89 4.53
N VAL A 162 -8.90 12.00 5.51
CA VAL A 162 -8.78 10.56 5.34
C VAL A 162 -10.15 9.97 4.95
N PRO A 163 -10.26 9.22 3.84
CA PRO A 163 -11.51 8.54 3.47
C PRO A 163 -11.96 7.53 4.52
N GLU A 164 -13.28 7.43 4.73
CA GLU A 164 -13.89 6.49 5.67
C GLU A 164 -14.50 5.29 4.94
N PRO A 165 -14.59 4.10 5.58
CA PRO A 165 -15.10 2.90 4.92
C PRO A 165 -16.58 2.98 4.53
N PHE A 166 -17.33 3.95 5.07
CA PHE A 166 -18.72 4.23 4.72
C PHE A 166 -18.90 5.41 3.76
N ASP A 167 -17.82 6.03 3.30
CA ASP A 167 -17.90 7.08 2.29
C ASP A 167 -18.39 6.52 0.95
N SER A 168 -19.17 7.34 0.23
CA SER A 168 -19.55 6.99 -1.14
C SER A 168 -18.33 6.97 -2.06
N VAL A 169 -18.35 6.12 -3.10
CA VAL A 169 -17.31 6.07 -4.13
C VAL A 169 -17.01 7.46 -4.72
N THR A 170 -18.04 8.29 -4.90
CA THR A 170 -17.86 9.67 -5.39
C THR A 170 -17.06 10.54 -4.41
N SER A 171 -17.30 10.42 -3.11
CA SER A 171 -16.53 11.14 -2.08
C SER A 171 -15.08 10.68 -2.07
N ILE A 172 -14.87 9.36 -2.02
CA ILE A 172 -13.53 8.75 -2.02
C ILE A 172 -12.73 9.21 -3.25
N LEU A 173 -13.27 9.04 -4.46
CA LEU A 173 -12.56 9.43 -5.69
C LEU A 173 -12.32 10.95 -5.78
N ALA A 174 -13.22 11.77 -5.24
CA ALA A 174 -12.98 13.22 -5.16
C ALA A 174 -11.85 13.56 -4.19
N ARG A 175 -11.77 12.85 -3.05
CA ARG A 175 -10.71 13.02 -2.04
C ARG A 175 -9.34 12.62 -2.59
N PHE A 176 -9.24 11.45 -3.24
CA PHE A 176 -8.04 11.01 -3.95
C PHE A 176 -7.63 12.01 -5.03
N LYS A 177 -8.57 12.48 -5.85
CA LYS A 177 -8.30 13.47 -6.89
C LYS A 177 -7.77 14.79 -6.33
N ASP A 178 -8.31 15.26 -5.21
CA ASP A 178 -7.83 16.47 -4.55
C ASP A 178 -6.39 16.30 -3.99
N ALA A 179 -5.99 15.08 -3.63
CA ALA A 179 -4.60 14.74 -3.31
C ALA A 179 -3.73 14.44 -4.56
N GLY A 180 -4.33 14.42 -5.75
CA GLY A 180 -3.64 14.22 -7.03
C GLY A 180 -3.69 12.81 -7.60
N PHE A 181 -4.60 11.95 -7.14
CA PHE A 181 -4.74 10.57 -7.63
C PHE A 181 -6.00 10.38 -8.49
N GLU A 182 -5.82 9.71 -9.63
CA GLU A 182 -6.89 9.24 -10.50
C GLU A 182 -7.51 7.93 -9.98
N PRO A 183 -8.71 7.54 -10.45
CA PRO A 183 -9.38 6.33 -9.95
C PRO A 183 -8.58 5.03 -10.09
N ILE A 184 -7.77 4.88 -11.14
CA ILE A 184 -6.89 3.71 -11.30
C ILE A 184 -5.78 3.70 -10.25
N GLU A 185 -5.25 4.87 -9.90
CA GLU A 185 -4.18 5.03 -8.91
C GLU A 185 -4.73 4.76 -7.50
N ALA A 186 -5.98 5.17 -7.22
CA ALA A 186 -6.67 4.83 -5.98
C ALA A 186 -6.88 3.31 -5.83
N VAL A 187 -7.29 2.61 -6.91
CA VAL A 187 -7.41 1.14 -6.91
C VAL A 187 -6.05 0.47 -6.72
N ALA A 188 -4.99 1.01 -7.32
CA ALA A 188 -3.64 0.50 -7.11
C ALA A 188 -3.17 0.66 -5.65
N LEU A 189 -3.48 1.77 -4.98
CA LEU A 189 -3.17 1.96 -3.56
C LEU A 189 -3.96 0.99 -2.65
N LEU A 190 -5.20 0.64 -3.02
CA LEU A 190 -6.00 -0.36 -2.30
C LEU A 190 -5.44 -1.78 -2.38
N SER A 191 -4.42 -2.06 -3.21
CA SER A 191 -3.66 -3.31 -3.11
C SER A 191 -3.01 -3.50 -1.73
N SER A 192 -2.83 -2.42 -0.95
CA SER A 192 -2.46 -2.48 0.47
C SER A 192 -3.39 -3.37 1.30
N HIS A 193 -4.67 -3.47 0.93
CA HIS A 193 -5.65 -4.29 1.66
C HIS A 193 -5.41 -5.81 1.50
N SER A 194 -4.52 -6.24 0.60
CA SER A 194 -4.05 -7.63 0.53
C SER A 194 -3.12 -8.02 1.69
N ILE A 195 -2.59 -7.03 2.42
CA ILE A 195 -1.74 -7.24 3.60
C ILE A 195 -2.25 -6.40 4.77
N ALA A 196 -3.53 -6.59 5.10
CA ALA A 196 -4.23 -5.77 6.08
C ALA A 196 -5.33 -6.52 6.84
N ALA A 197 -5.68 -5.94 7.98
CA ALA A 197 -6.80 -6.34 8.82
C ALA A 197 -7.45 -5.12 9.48
N ALA A 198 -8.63 -5.33 10.08
CA ALA A 198 -9.36 -4.30 10.81
C ALA A 198 -9.49 -4.64 12.30
N ASP A 199 -9.25 -3.62 13.13
CA ASP A 199 -9.47 -3.69 14.58
C ASP A 199 -10.70 -2.92 15.05
N GLN A 200 -11.02 -1.80 14.39
CA GLN A 200 -11.96 -0.81 14.91
C GLN A 200 -13.33 -0.80 14.21
N VAL A 201 -13.48 -1.52 13.09
CA VAL A 201 -14.77 -1.63 12.39
C VAL A 201 -15.73 -2.51 13.19
N ASP A 202 -15.26 -3.67 13.67
CA ASP A 202 -15.93 -4.47 14.69
C ASP A 202 -14.94 -4.76 15.84
N PRO A 203 -14.96 -3.96 16.92
CA PRO A 203 -14.04 -4.12 18.05
C PRO A 203 -14.18 -5.45 18.82
N THR A 204 -15.17 -6.29 18.51
CA THR A 204 -15.33 -7.61 19.14
C THR A 204 -14.47 -8.70 18.49
N ILE A 205 -13.92 -8.42 17.30
CA ILE A 205 -13.10 -9.33 16.50
C ILE A 205 -11.90 -8.58 15.86
N PRO A 206 -10.99 -8.01 16.68
CA PRO A 206 -9.81 -7.34 16.15
C PRO A 206 -8.90 -8.30 15.36
N GLY A 207 -8.12 -7.75 14.44
CA GLY A 207 -7.24 -8.50 13.56
C GLY A 207 -7.97 -9.24 12.44
N THR A 208 -9.23 -8.90 12.12
CA THR A 208 -9.97 -9.59 11.05
C THR A 208 -9.48 -9.12 9.68
N PRO A 209 -8.91 -10.00 8.83
CA PRO A 209 -8.31 -9.61 7.55
C PRO A 209 -9.33 -9.30 6.45
N PHE A 210 -8.88 -8.58 5.42
CA PHE A 210 -9.68 -8.24 4.24
C PHE A 210 -9.60 -9.25 3.09
N ASP A 211 -8.68 -10.20 3.18
CA ASP A 211 -8.58 -11.37 2.31
C ASP A 211 -8.12 -12.60 3.09
N SER A 212 -8.05 -13.75 2.43
CA SER A 212 -7.66 -15.03 3.03
C SER A 212 -6.14 -15.18 3.26
N THR A 213 -5.33 -14.23 2.81
CA THR A 213 -3.87 -14.30 2.75
C THR A 213 -3.17 -13.04 3.28
N PRO A 214 -3.51 -12.51 4.47
CA PRO A 214 -3.10 -11.18 4.92
C PRO A 214 -1.59 -10.99 5.14
N GLY A 215 -0.77 -12.05 5.05
CA GLY A 215 0.70 -11.97 5.07
C GLY A 215 1.36 -12.00 3.69
N THR A 216 0.57 -12.06 2.61
CA THR A 216 1.01 -12.19 1.23
C THR A 216 0.39 -11.08 0.39
N PHE A 217 1.23 -10.29 -0.27
CA PHE A 217 0.79 -9.31 -1.25
C PHE A 217 0.53 -10.02 -2.58
N ASP A 218 -0.72 -10.43 -2.80
CA ASP A 218 -1.17 -11.11 -4.00
C ASP A 218 -2.44 -10.44 -4.57
N THR A 219 -3.33 -11.21 -5.20
CA THR A 219 -4.57 -10.67 -5.79
C THR A 219 -5.84 -11.25 -5.18
N GLN A 220 -5.74 -11.99 -4.06
CA GLN A 220 -6.88 -12.56 -3.35
C GLN A 220 -7.85 -11.48 -2.88
N PHE A 221 -7.37 -10.37 -2.32
CA PHE A 221 -8.21 -9.20 -2.01
C PHE A 221 -9.11 -8.77 -3.20
N PHE A 222 -8.57 -8.68 -4.42
CA PHE A 222 -9.35 -8.28 -5.59
C PHE A 222 -10.38 -9.34 -6.01
N ILE A 223 -10.07 -10.62 -5.80
CA ILE A 223 -10.94 -11.76 -6.12
C ILE A 223 -12.08 -11.87 -5.10
N GLU A 224 -11.72 -11.90 -3.81
CA GLU A 224 -12.61 -12.18 -2.70
C GLU A 224 -13.61 -11.04 -2.49
N THR A 225 -13.20 -9.78 -2.66
CA THR A 225 -14.12 -8.63 -2.65
C THR A 225 -15.20 -8.67 -3.74
N LEU A 226 -14.94 -9.35 -4.87
CA LEU A 226 -15.91 -9.55 -5.94
C LEU A 226 -16.86 -10.73 -5.70
N LEU A 227 -16.61 -11.58 -4.71
CA LEU A 227 -17.53 -12.67 -4.37
C LEU A 227 -18.80 -12.13 -3.69
N LYS A 228 -19.92 -12.86 -3.84
CA LYS A 228 -21.16 -12.60 -3.09
C LYS A 228 -20.89 -12.66 -1.58
N GLY A 229 -21.28 -11.62 -0.87
CA GLY A 229 -21.24 -11.61 0.59
C GLY A 229 -22.28 -12.57 1.18
N THR A 230 -21.90 -13.40 2.13
CA THR A 230 -22.76 -14.45 2.71
C THR A 230 -23.00 -14.27 4.21
N ALA A 231 -22.05 -13.71 4.95
CA ALA A 231 -22.15 -13.50 6.40
C ALA A 231 -21.28 -12.32 6.87
N PHE A 232 -21.54 -11.83 8.09
CA PHE A 232 -20.58 -11.00 8.81
C PHE A 232 -19.70 -11.92 9.69
N PRO A 233 -18.39 -11.64 9.82
CA PRO A 233 -17.50 -12.43 10.68
C PRO A 233 -17.77 -12.24 12.18
N GLY A 234 -18.37 -11.11 12.56
CA GLY A 234 -18.63 -10.73 13.96
C GLY A 234 -20.09 -10.36 14.23
N THR A 235 -20.30 -9.21 14.87
CA THR A 235 -21.63 -8.71 15.26
C THR A 235 -22.45 -8.22 14.05
N GLY A 236 -21.76 -7.74 13.03
CA GLY A 236 -22.30 -7.32 11.74
C GLY A 236 -23.11 -6.01 11.78
N ARG A 237 -23.30 -5.42 10.60
CA ARG A 237 -23.96 -4.11 10.41
C ARG A 237 -23.27 -2.96 11.14
N ASN A 238 -21.97 -3.06 11.36
CA ASN A 238 -21.17 -1.94 11.83
C ASN A 238 -21.05 -0.88 10.73
N PRO A 239 -20.91 0.41 11.06
CA PRO A 239 -20.71 1.46 10.06
C PRO A 239 -19.49 1.16 9.17
N GLY A 240 -19.72 1.08 7.86
CA GLY A 240 -18.65 0.78 6.89
C GLY A 240 -18.38 -0.71 6.68
N GLU A 241 -19.16 -1.63 7.26
CA GLU A 241 -19.03 -3.08 7.08
C GLU A 241 -20.18 -3.64 6.22
N VAL A 242 -19.86 -4.57 5.31
CA VAL A 242 -20.83 -5.39 4.57
C VAL A 242 -20.52 -6.88 4.72
N MET A 243 -21.46 -7.73 4.32
CA MET A 243 -21.23 -9.18 4.36
C MET A 243 -20.01 -9.56 3.51
N SER A 244 -19.17 -10.38 4.12
CA SER A 244 -17.96 -11.00 3.59
C SER A 244 -18.30 -12.35 2.94
N PRO A 245 -17.51 -12.86 1.98
CA PRO A 245 -17.78 -14.13 1.32
C PRO A 245 -17.25 -15.32 2.12
N LEU A 246 -16.26 -15.11 3.01
CA LEU A 246 -15.59 -16.14 3.80
C LEU A 246 -15.82 -15.94 5.30
N GLN A 247 -15.82 -17.04 6.05
CA GLN A 247 -15.79 -16.97 7.51
C GLN A 247 -14.43 -16.44 7.97
N GLY A 248 -14.43 -15.51 8.91
CA GLY A 248 -13.20 -14.90 9.44
C GLY A 248 -12.58 -13.83 8.55
N GLU A 249 -13.18 -13.48 7.41
CA GLU A 249 -12.81 -12.33 6.59
C GLU A 249 -13.81 -11.19 6.83
N MET A 250 -13.35 -9.94 6.85
CA MET A 250 -14.17 -8.73 6.91
C MET A 250 -14.19 -8.05 5.54
N ARG A 251 -15.32 -7.44 5.18
CA ARG A 251 -15.43 -6.64 3.96
C ARG A 251 -15.90 -5.23 4.24
N LEU A 252 -15.09 -4.25 3.85
CA LEU A 252 -15.44 -2.83 3.92
C LEU A 252 -16.49 -2.48 2.85
N LEU A 253 -17.42 -1.59 3.21
CA LEU A 253 -18.43 -1.06 2.29
C LEU A 253 -17.79 -0.28 1.14
N SER A 254 -16.73 0.48 1.41
CA SER A 254 -15.93 1.21 0.42
C SER A 254 -15.37 0.28 -0.65
N ASP A 255 -14.71 -0.81 -0.23
CA ASP A 255 -14.05 -1.77 -1.12
C ASP A 255 -15.08 -2.52 -1.96
N PHE A 256 -16.16 -2.99 -1.32
CA PHE A 256 -17.30 -3.60 -2.00
C PHE A 256 -17.85 -2.70 -3.11
N SER A 257 -17.99 -1.40 -2.81
CA SER A 257 -18.55 -0.41 -3.73
C SER A 257 -17.57 -0.05 -4.85
N LEU A 258 -16.30 0.14 -4.55
CA LEU A 258 -15.24 0.45 -5.52
C LEU A 258 -15.01 -0.72 -6.49
N ALA A 259 -15.10 -1.96 -6.03
CA ALA A 259 -15.02 -3.14 -6.89
C ALA A 259 -16.15 -3.22 -7.92
N ARG A 260 -17.28 -2.53 -7.68
CA ARG A 260 -18.51 -2.61 -8.48
C ARG A 260 -18.87 -1.32 -9.22
N ASP A 261 -18.25 -0.20 -8.87
CA ASP A 261 -18.52 1.10 -9.51
C ASP A 261 -17.93 1.15 -10.93
N SER A 262 -18.70 1.63 -11.90
CA SER A 262 -18.27 1.74 -13.31
C SER A 262 -16.96 2.52 -13.54
N ARG A 263 -16.57 3.40 -12.62
CA ARG A 263 -15.33 4.20 -12.69
C ARG A 263 -14.08 3.42 -12.28
N THR A 264 -14.23 2.32 -11.55
CA THR A 264 -13.14 1.58 -10.91
C THR A 264 -13.19 0.07 -11.14
N ALA A 265 -14.36 -0.51 -11.40
CA ALA A 265 -14.57 -1.96 -11.52
C ALA A 265 -13.68 -2.65 -12.56
N CYS A 266 -13.40 -1.98 -13.69
CA CYS A 266 -12.49 -2.54 -14.69
C CYS A 266 -11.01 -2.48 -14.27
N PHE A 267 -10.60 -1.52 -13.45
CA PHE A 267 -9.26 -1.53 -12.86
C PHE A 267 -9.16 -2.63 -11.79
N TRP A 268 -10.22 -2.80 -11.00
CA TRP A 268 -10.34 -3.87 -10.02
C TRP A 268 -10.22 -5.25 -10.67
N GLN A 269 -10.99 -5.50 -11.74
CA GLN A 269 -10.94 -6.78 -12.45
C GLN A 269 -9.60 -7.00 -13.18
N ALA A 270 -8.94 -5.92 -13.63
CA ALA A 270 -7.62 -6.04 -14.28
C ALA A 270 -6.52 -6.51 -13.32
N ALA A 271 -6.72 -6.35 -12.01
CA ALA A 271 -5.81 -6.84 -10.98
C ALA A 271 -5.89 -8.37 -10.80
N VAL A 272 -7.06 -8.98 -11.05
CA VAL A 272 -7.29 -10.41 -10.81
C VAL A 272 -6.34 -11.28 -11.63
N GLY A 273 -5.49 -12.05 -10.95
CA GLY A 273 -4.51 -12.94 -11.58
C GLY A 273 -3.40 -12.22 -12.34
N ASN A 274 -3.11 -10.97 -11.97
CA ASN A 274 -2.06 -10.16 -12.58
C ASN A 274 -1.15 -9.52 -11.52
N GLU A 275 -0.48 -10.37 -10.75
CA GLU A 275 0.37 -10.01 -9.61
C GLU A 275 1.46 -9.01 -10.03
N ASP A 276 2.08 -9.20 -11.20
CA ASP A 276 3.13 -8.29 -11.69
C ASP A 276 2.61 -6.87 -11.96
N ALA A 277 1.43 -6.73 -12.56
CA ALA A 277 0.83 -5.42 -12.78
C ALA A 277 0.43 -4.74 -11.47
N VAL A 278 -0.16 -5.52 -10.53
CA VAL A 278 -0.55 -5.03 -9.20
C VAL A 278 0.67 -4.53 -8.43
N LYS A 279 1.75 -5.33 -8.35
CA LYS A 279 3.02 -4.94 -7.72
C LYS A 279 3.61 -3.68 -8.35
N PHE A 280 3.61 -3.61 -9.68
CA PHE A 280 4.15 -2.45 -10.39
C PHE A 280 3.34 -1.17 -10.11
N ALA A 281 2.01 -1.25 -10.22
CA ALA A 281 1.12 -0.12 -9.98
C ALA A 281 1.20 0.34 -8.52
N PHE A 282 1.07 -0.58 -7.55
CA PHE A 282 1.18 -0.27 -6.13
C PHE A 282 2.51 0.39 -5.78
N LYS A 283 3.63 -0.12 -6.30
CA LYS A 283 4.94 0.51 -6.10
C LYS A 283 4.96 1.95 -6.59
N PHE A 284 4.47 2.18 -7.80
CA PHE A 284 4.48 3.50 -8.42
C PHE A 284 3.61 4.50 -7.66
N GLU A 285 2.41 4.08 -7.23
CA GLU A 285 1.52 4.95 -6.47
C GLU A 285 1.98 5.17 -5.03
N MET A 286 2.61 4.19 -4.38
CA MET A 286 3.25 4.38 -3.08
C MET A 286 4.42 5.37 -3.16
N ALA A 287 5.21 5.35 -4.24
CA ALA A 287 6.27 6.34 -4.43
C ALA A 287 5.69 7.76 -4.51
N LYS A 288 4.57 7.94 -5.22
CA LYS A 288 3.83 9.21 -5.31
C LYS A 288 3.21 9.63 -3.96
N LEU A 289 2.55 8.71 -3.26
CA LEU A 289 1.96 8.94 -1.92
C LEU A 289 3.04 9.37 -0.91
N SER A 290 4.18 8.69 -0.90
CA SER A 290 5.24 8.92 0.09
C SER A 290 5.87 10.32 0.03
N VAL A 291 5.64 11.08 -1.05
CA VAL A 291 6.21 12.41 -1.27
C VAL A 291 5.16 13.50 -1.40
N LEU A 292 3.90 13.24 -1.04
CA LEU A 292 2.87 14.29 -1.00
C LEU A 292 3.31 15.44 -0.10
N GLY A 293 3.17 16.67 -0.61
CA GLY A 293 3.61 17.90 0.06
C GLY A 293 5.13 18.11 0.13
N GLN A 294 5.94 17.21 -0.43
CA GLN A 294 7.40 17.29 -0.36
C GLN A 294 8.02 17.88 -1.64
N ASP A 295 9.15 18.57 -1.48
CA ASP A 295 10.02 18.98 -2.59
C ASP A 295 11.04 17.86 -2.85
N THR A 296 10.75 16.99 -3.81
CA THR A 296 11.57 15.81 -4.11
C THR A 296 12.99 16.15 -4.56
N SER A 297 13.26 17.38 -5.01
CA SER A 297 14.62 17.83 -5.34
C SER A 297 15.54 17.98 -4.12
N LYS A 298 14.95 18.02 -2.91
CA LYS A 298 15.65 18.12 -1.63
C LYS A 298 15.72 16.78 -0.89
N LEU A 299 15.10 15.74 -1.42
CA LEU A 299 15.14 14.40 -0.83
C LEU A 299 16.27 13.58 -1.44
N ILE A 300 16.70 12.57 -0.69
CA ILE A 300 17.75 11.64 -1.09
C ILE A 300 17.11 10.27 -1.32
N ASP A 301 17.23 9.73 -2.53
CA ASP A 301 16.83 8.35 -2.80
C ASP A 301 17.74 7.38 -2.01
N CYS A 302 17.11 6.66 -1.09
CA CYS A 302 17.71 5.63 -0.24
C CYS A 302 17.00 4.29 -0.41
N SER A 303 16.36 4.06 -1.56
CA SER A 303 15.60 2.84 -1.88
C SER A 303 16.48 1.58 -1.88
N ASP A 304 17.79 1.75 -2.05
CA ASP A 304 18.80 0.70 -1.95
C ASP A 304 19.00 0.14 -0.53
N VAL A 305 18.46 0.80 0.51
CA VAL A 305 18.43 0.29 1.90
C VAL A 305 17.28 -0.69 2.14
N ILE A 306 16.14 -0.52 1.49
CA ILE A 306 14.93 -1.32 1.73
C ILE A 306 15.19 -2.80 1.40
N PRO A 307 14.84 -3.81 2.20
CA PRO A 307 15.07 -5.21 1.83
C PRO A 307 14.40 -5.61 0.51
N VAL A 308 14.97 -6.60 -0.19
CA VAL A 308 14.32 -7.19 -1.37
C VAL A 308 13.25 -8.19 -0.89
N PRO A 309 11.97 -8.00 -1.23
CA PRO A 309 10.90 -8.90 -0.79
C PRO A 309 11.05 -10.30 -1.38
N LYS A 310 10.50 -11.30 -0.69
CA LYS A 310 10.41 -12.67 -1.22
C LYS A 310 9.40 -12.70 -2.37
N PRO A 311 9.70 -13.36 -3.51
CA PRO A 311 8.75 -13.43 -4.61
C PRO A 311 7.54 -14.29 -4.24
N PHE A 312 6.36 -13.92 -4.74
CA PHE A 312 5.19 -14.78 -4.76
C PHE A 312 5.38 -15.89 -5.81
N THR A 313 5.07 -17.13 -5.43
CA THR A 313 5.15 -18.30 -6.32
C THR A 313 3.82 -19.03 -6.46
N GLY A 314 2.75 -18.49 -5.88
CA GLY A 314 1.39 -19.02 -6.04
C GLY A 314 0.75 -18.54 -7.35
N THR A 315 -0.55 -18.75 -7.44
CA THR A 315 -1.38 -18.32 -8.57
C THR A 315 -2.73 -17.90 -8.02
N ALA A 316 -3.33 -16.83 -8.54
CA ALA A 316 -4.72 -16.47 -8.23
C ALA A 316 -5.69 -17.67 -8.27
N HIS A 317 -6.53 -17.77 -7.24
CA HIS A 317 -7.47 -18.88 -7.07
C HIS A 317 -8.79 -18.40 -6.47
N LEU A 318 -9.86 -19.17 -6.70
CA LEU A 318 -11.08 -19.00 -5.92
C LEU A 318 -10.90 -19.72 -4.57
N PRO A 319 -11.45 -19.20 -3.47
CA PRO A 319 -11.47 -19.92 -2.20
C PRO A 319 -12.17 -21.27 -2.32
N ALA A 320 -11.79 -22.23 -1.48
CA ALA A 320 -12.41 -23.55 -1.44
C ALA A 320 -13.94 -23.45 -1.28
N GLY A 321 -14.69 -24.16 -2.14
CA GLY A 321 -16.15 -24.15 -2.16
C GLY A 321 -16.79 -23.00 -2.96
N ALA A 322 -16.03 -22.01 -3.41
CA ALA A 322 -16.51 -20.98 -4.32
C ALA A 322 -16.47 -21.43 -5.78
N SER A 323 -17.20 -20.72 -6.63
CA SER A 323 -17.24 -20.93 -8.08
C SER A 323 -17.31 -19.60 -8.82
N LEU A 324 -17.11 -19.63 -10.14
CA LEU A 324 -17.31 -18.44 -10.99
C LEU A 324 -18.75 -17.89 -10.92
N SER A 325 -19.74 -18.69 -10.48
CA SER A 325 -21.12 -18.23 -10.30
C SER A 325 -21.33 -17.38 -9.05
N ASP A 326 -20.34 -17.38 -8.15
CA ASP A 326 -20.32 -16.57 -6.92
C ASP A 326 -19.67 -15.20 -7.12
N VAL A 327 -19.02 -14.98 -8.27
CA VAL A 327 -18.37 -13.71 -8.62
C VAL A 327 -19.41 -12.72 -9.16
N GLU A 328 -19.46 -11.53 -8.58
CA GLU A 328 -20.31 -10.40 -9.00
C GLU A 328 -19.56 -9.48 -9.97
N VAL A 329 -19.38 -9.96 -11.21
CA VAL A 329 -18.67 -9.25 -12.27
C VAL A 329 -19.32 -7.89 -12.56
N SER A 330 -18.51 -6.83 -12.48
CA SER A 330 -18.96 -5.45 -12.70
C SER A 330 -18.21 -4.71 -13.81
N CYS A 331 -17.18 -5.33 -14.41
CA CYS A 331 -16.51 -4.78 -15.59
C CYS A 331 -17.11 -5.33 -16.88
N ASN A 332 -17.53 -4.43 -17.78
CA ASN A 332 -18.13 -4.79 -19.07
C ASN A 332 -17.14 -4.72 -20.25
N LEU A 333 -15.86 -4.38 -20.01
CA LEU A 333 -14.87 -4.21 -21.06
C LEU A 333 -14.16 -5.50 -21.46
N PHE A 334 -14.01 -6.43 -20.51
CA PHE A 334 -13.36 -7.73 -20.72
C PHE A 334 -13.95 -8.75 -19.73
N PRO A 335 -13.93 -10.05 -20.06
CA PRO A 335 -14.47 -11.08 -19.18
C PRO A 335 -13.63 -11.24 -17.92
N PHE A 336 -14.27 -11.68 -16.83
CA PHE A 336 -13.56 -12.09 -15.62
C PHE A 336 -12.65 -13.31 -15.93
N PRO A 337 -11.41 -13.35 -15.44
CA PRO A 337 -10.48 -14.46 -15.68
C PRO A 337 -11.05 -15.81 -15.22
N THR A 338 -10.70 -16.89 -15.92
CA THR A 338 -11.07 -18.25 -15.47
C THR A 338 -10.14 -18.67 -14.33
N LEU A 339 -10.69 -18.77 -13.12
CA LEU A 339 -9.98 -19.23 -11.93
C LEU A 339 -10.54 -20.58 -11.47
N THR A 340 -9.67 -21.39 -10.86
CA THR A 340 -10.06 -22.64 -10.20
C THR A 340 -10.18 -22.43 -8.70
N ALA A 341 -11.14 -23.10 -8.08
CA ALA A 341 -11.25 -23.11 -6.63
C ALA A 341 -10.22 -24.05 -5.99
N ASP A 342 -9.78 -23.68 -4.79
CA ASP A 342 -8.94 -24.55 -3.98
C ASP A 342 -9.65 -25.87 -3.65
N PRO A 343 -8.91 -26.98 -3.56
CA PRO A 343 -9.48 -28.26 -3.21
C PRO A 343 -9.91 -28.29 -1.73
N GLY A 344 -10.94 -29.09 -1.44
CA GLY A 344 -11.38 -29.34 -0.07
C GLY A 344 -12.52 -28.43 0.39
N PRO A 345 -12.87 -28.49 1.69
CA PRO A 345 -13.92 -27.66 2.27
C PRO A 345 -13.41 -26.23 2.52
N ALA A 346 -14.33 -25.26 2.48
CA ALA A 346 -14.06 -23.90 2.95
C ALA A 346 -13.59 -23.91 4.41
N THR A 347 -12.56 -23.13 4.72
CA THR A 347 -12.03 -22.92 6.07
C THR A 347 -12.23 -21.48 6.51
N SER A 348 -12.28 -21.24 7.82
CA SER A 348 -12.26 -19.88 8.35
C SER A 348 -10.88 -19.28 8.16
N VAL A 349 -10.81 -18.02 7.76
CA VAL A 349 -9.61 -17.20 7.78
C VAL A 349 -9.25 -16.91 9.25
N ALA A 350 -7.96 -16.96 9.57
CA ALA A 350 -7.47 -16.66 10.92
C ALA A 350 -7.26 -15.14 11.08
N PRO A 351 -7.47 -14.59 12.28
CA PRO A 351 -7.05 -13.21 12.56
C PRO A 351 -5.52 -13.09 12.49
N VAL A 352 -5.05 -11.87 12.18
CA VAL A 352 -3.62 -11.49 12.06
C VAL A 352 -2.88 -11.59 13.39
#